data_AF-A0A2V5Z3Q0-F1
#
_entry.id   AF-A0A2V5Z3Q0-F1
#
_cell.length_a   1.000
_cell.length_b   1.000
_cell.length_c   1.000
_cell.angle_alpha   90.00
_cell.angle_beta   90.00
_cell.angle_gamma   90.00
#
_symmetry.space_group_name_H-M   'P 1'
#
loop_
_entity.id
_entity.type
_entity.pdbx_description
1 polymer ?
#
loop_
_entity_poly.entity_id
_entity_poly.type
_entity_poly.pdbx_seq_one_letter_code
_entity_poly.pdbx_strand_id
1 'polypeptide(L)'
;MQTAVEIVSFARKHGATARLAFFLTVLAAFAATARAQTLMPTPAPGAGTSPDEETIVPTFETQKLARTYMLDVPAPRGQITDRNGAPLAQNRLSYNLAVTFPTPLNFSDAQALSYTRQKIDEAGKLIGRRFRISDETILRHYRNRGIMPFEIAPNLTPQEYDGIKD
;
A
#
# COMPACT_ATOMS: atom_id res chain seq x y z
N MET A 1 -54.02 -8.73 27.18
CA MET A 1 -53.15 -9.81 26.65
C MET A 1 -53.52 -10.05 25.18
N GLN A 2 -52.51 -9.94 24.30
CA GLN A 2 -52.32 -10.68 23.03
C GLN A 2 -53.33 -10.43 21.88
N THR A 3 -52.99 -9.52 20.93
CA THR A 3 -52.41 -9.72 19.56
C THR A 3 -53.45 -10.05 18.49
N ALA A 4 -53.78 -9.15 17.54
CA ALA A 4 -53.03 -8.64 16.36
C ALA A 4 -53.16 -9.57 15.13
N VAL A 5 -53.41 -9.15 13.88
CA VAL A 5 -53.68 -7.85 13.20
C VAL A 5 -54.23 -8.22 11.80
N GLU A 6 -55.27 -7.52 11.33
CA GLU A 6 -55.86 -7.57 9.96
C GLU A 6 -54.88 -7.06 8.89
N ILE A 7 -54.61 -7.78 7.80
CA ILE A 7 -55.26 -7.79 6.46
C ILE A 7 -55.68 -6.44 5.82
N VAL A 8 -55.30 -6.35 4.53
CA VAL A 8 -55.95 -5.74 3.35
C VAL A 8 -55.51 -4.34 2.90
N SER A 9 -54.93 -4.37 1.70
CA SER A 9 -54.93 -3.37 0.62
C SER A 9 -56.23 -2.57 0.47
N PHE A 10 -56.13 -1.26 0.22
CA PHE A 10 -57.18 -0.56 -0.53
C PHE A 10 -56.62 0.59 -1.35
N ALA A 11 -56.99 0.61 -2.63
CA ALA A 11 -56.64 1.62 -3.59
C ALA A 11 -57.63 2.80 -3.55
N ARG A 12 -57.12 3.94 -4.06
CA ARG A 12 -57.84 4.89 -4.94
C ARG A 12 -58.60 6.07 -4.31
N LYS A 13 -58.08 7.26 -4.68
CA LYS A 13 -58.72 8.54 -5.12
C LYS A 13 -58.81 9.74 -4.15
N HIS A 14 -58.15 10.79 -4.63
CA HIS A 14 -58.47 12.23 -4.63
C HIS A 14 -57.88 13.12 -3.54
N GLY A 15 -57.21 14.19 -3.99
CA GLY A 15 -56.63 15.24 -3.16
C GLY A 15 -55.49 15.97 -3.87
N ALA A 16 -55.83 16.84 -4.82
CA ALA A 16 -54.92 17.56 -5.71
C ALA A 16 -54.18 18.75 -5.03
N THR A 17 -53.54 18.51 -3.88
CA THR A 17 -52.84 19.54 -3.10
C THR A 17 -51.48 19.06 -2.56
N ALA A 18 -50.94 17.97 -3.09
CA ALA A 18 -49.68 17.36 -2.64
C ALA A 18 -48.62 17.25 -3.75
N ARG A 19 -48.72 18.08 -4.80
CA ARG A 19 -47.75 18.12 -5.92
C ARG A 19 -46.95 19.41 -6.03
N LEU A 20 -47.29 20.44 -5.25
CA LEU A 20 -46.56 21.72 -5.24
C LEU A 20 -45.49 21.80 -4.13
N ALA A 21 -45.57 20.94 -3.11
CA ALA A 21 -44.61 20.89 -2.01
C ALA A 21 -43.40 19.98 -2.27
N PHE A 22 -43.39 19.21 -3.36
CA PHE A 22 -42.28 18.30 -3.71
C PHE A 22 -41.30 18.90 -4.73
N PHE A 23 -41.64 20.04 -5.33
CA PHE A 23 -40.77 20.77 -6.26
C PHE A 23 -39.99 21.94 -5.61
N LEU A 24 -40.27 22.26 -4.34
CA LEU A 24 -39.58 23.30 -3.57
C LEU A 24 -38.60 22.72 -2.53
N THR A 25 -38.22 21.45 -2.67
CA THR A 25 -37.22 20.75 -1.84
C THR A 25 -36.05 20.19 -2.65
N VAL A 26 -35.91 20.59 -3.92
CA VAL A 26 -34.75 20.28 -4.78
C VAL A 26 -33.84 21.51 -4.99
N LEU A 27 -34.24 22.69 -4.52
CA LEU A 27 -33.46 23.95 -4.63
C LEU A 27 -32.78 24.36 -3.31
N ALA A 28 -32.32 23.39 -2.51
CA ALA A 28 -31.58 23.66 -1.27
C ALA A 28 -30.41 22.67 -1.04
N ALA A 29 -29.87 22.07 -2.11
CA ALA A 29 -28.75 21.13 -2.04
C ALA A 29 -27.45 21.64 -2.71
N PHE A 30 -27.37 22.93 -3.02
CA PHE A 30 -26.16 23.59 -3.55
C PHE A 30 -25.82 24.83 -2.72
N ALA A 31 -25.57 24.64 -1.42
CA ALA A 31 -24.86 25.61 -0.61
C ALA A 31 -23.59 24.94 -0.10
N ALA A 32 -22.52 25.24 -0.82
CA ALA A 32 -21.11 25.08 -0.49
C ALA A 32 -20.81 24.49 0.90
N THR A 33 -20.34 23.25 0.88
CA THR A 33 -19.39 22.69 1.83
C THR A 33 -18.16 23.60 1.91
N ALA A 34 -18.13 24.49 2.90
CA ALA A 34 -16.94 25.23 3.28
C ALA A 34 -16.74 25.17 4.80
N ARG A 35 -16.25 24.02 5.25
CA ARG A 35 -15.62 23.90 6.57
C ARG A 35 -14.38 23.01 6.41
N ALA A 36 -13.21 23.64 6.53
CA ALA A 36 -11.97 23.13 7.12
C ALA A 36 -10.75 23.79 6.47
N GLN A 37 -10.24 24.87 7.07
CA GLN A 37 -8.80 25.05 7.13
C GLN A 37 -8.42 24.72 8.57
N THR A 38 -8.12 23.44 8.79
CA THR A 38 -7.44 23.00 10.01
C THR A 38 -6.05 23.62 10.02
N LEU A 39 -5.71 24.25 11.14
CA LEU A 39 -4.37 24.72 11.45
C LEU A 39 -3.35 23.63 11.11
N MET A 40 -2.24 24.03 10.49
CA MET A 40 -1.09 23.15 10.32
C MET A 40 -0.69 22.57 11.68
N PRO A 41 -0.48 21.25 11.81
CA PRO A 41 0.11 20.71 13.02
C PRO A 41 1.57 21.17 13.08
N THR A 42 1.89 21.98 14.10
CA THR A 42 3.26 22.09 14.62
C THR A 42 3.77 20.67 14.91
N PRO A 43 4.98 20.30 14.47
CA PRO A 43 5.54 19.01 14.84
C PRO A 43 5.82 19.03 16.34
N ALA A 44 5.03 18.28 17.11
CA ALA A 44 5.37 17.94 18.47
C ALA A 44 6.57 16.97 18.43
N PRO A 45 7.60 17.14 19.26
CA PRO A 45 8.72 16.21 19.32
C PRO A 45 8.22 14.91 19.93
N GLY A 46 8.00 13.91 19.08
CA GLY A 46 7.73 12.55 19.50
C GLY A 46 9.00 11.93 20.06
N ALA A 47 9.05 11.75 21.37
CA ALA A 47 10.04 10.92 22.04
C ALA A 47 9.79 9.45 21.66
N GLY A 48 10.47 8.99 20.60
CA GLY A 48 10.62 7.57 20.27
C GLY A 48 12.11 7.28 20.28
N THR A 49 12.57 6.48 21.23
CA THR A 49 13.95 6.01 21.33
C THR A 49 14.26 5.13 20.13
N SER A 50 14.86 5.70 19.09
CA SER A 50 15.52 4.98 18.01
C SER A 50 16.87 4.44 18.51
N PRO A 51 17.31 3.23 18.10
CA PRO A 51 18.64 2.74 18.42
C PRO A 51 19.66 3.57 17.62
N ASP A 52 20.51 4.30 18.34
CA ASP A 52 21.68 5.04 17.88
C ASP A 52 21.56 5.62 16.46
N GLU A 53 20.77 6.68 16.33
CA GLU A 53 20.92 7.63 15.24
C GLU A 53 22.31 8.26 15.41
N GLU A 54 23.30 7.79 14.65
CA GLU A 54 24.61 8.43 14.54
C GLU A 54 24.37 9.90 14.23
N THR A 55 24.50 10.75 15.25
CA THR A 55 24.30 12.19 15.11
C THR A 55 25.29 12.67 14.08
N ILE A 56 24.80 13.01 12.89
CA ILE A 56 25.61 13.54 11.80
C ILE A 56 26.11 14.91 12.27
N VAL A 57 27.25 14.94 12.94
CA VAL A 57 27.91 16.18 13.31
C VAL A 57 28.28 16.86 12.00
N PRO A 58 27.76 18.07 11.71
CA PRO A 58 28.10 18.78 10.49
C PRO A 58 29.59 19.12 10.57
N THR A 59 30.41 18.28 9.95
CA THR A 59 31.83 18.53 9.74
C THR A 59 31.99 19.35 8.47
N PHE A 60 32.98 20.23 8.46
CA PHE A 60 33.32 21.01 7.27
C PHE A 60 33.80 20.10 6.12
N GLU A 61 34.31 18.90 6.46
CA GLU A 61 34.81 17.95 5.47
C GLU A 61 33.69 17.07 4.89
N THR A 62 33.76 16.82 3.59
CA THR A 62 32.84 15.89 2.94
C THR A 62 33.03 14.47 3.50
N GLN A 63 32.00 13.91 4.12
CA GLN A 63 32.03 12.54 4.61
C GLN A 63 32.12 11.56 3.42
N LYS A 64 33.31 11.02 3.17
CA LYS A 64 33.60 10.16 2.00
C LYS A 64 32.92 8.78 2.05
N LEU A 65 32.39 8.37 3.20
CA LEU A 65 31.77 7.05 3.40
C LEU A 65 30.24 7.05 3.15
N ALA A 66 29.61 8.22 3.04
CA ALA A 66 28.18 8.31 2.77
C ALA A 66 27.89 7.98 1.30
N ARG A 67 27.12 6.91 1.06
CA ARG A 67 26.67 6.54 -0.29
C ARG A 67 25.30 7.18 -0.55
N THR A 68 25.26 8.14 -1.48
CA THR A 68 23.99 8.72 -1.95
C THR A 68 23.36 7.82 -3.00
N TYR A 69 22.10 7.40 -2.77
CA TYR A 69 21.31 6.66 -3.74
C TYR A 69 20.30 7.58 -4.40
N MET A 70 20.25 7.55 -5.73
CA MET A 70 19.20 8.21 -6.52
C MET A 70 18.24 7.14 -7.01
N LEU A 71 16.99 7.20 -6.54
CA LEU A 71 15.94 6.25 -6.91
C LEU A 71 14.91 6.98 -7.77
N ASP A 72 14.95 6.72 -9.08
CA ASP A 72 14.01 7.31 -10.02
C ASP A 72 12.67 6.56 -9.99
N VAL A 73 11.57 7.31 -9.99
CA VAL A 73 10.22 6.75 -10.14
C VAL A 73 9.84 6.76 -11.62
N PRO A 74 9.65 5.60 -12.25
CA PRO A 74 9.33 5.55 -13.68
C PRO A 74 7.92 6.06 -13.98
N ALA A 75 7.76 6.75 -15.11
CA ALA A 75 6.45 7.13 -15.60
C ALA A 75 5.65 5.92 -16.11
N PRO A 76 4.30 5.91 -15.96
CA PRO A 76 3.47 4.85 -16.53
C PRO A 76 3.58 4.78 -18.06
N ARG A 77 3.66 3.57 -18.62
CA ARG A 77 3.70 3.35 -20.07
C ARG A 77 2.36 3.72 -20.72
N GLY A 78 2.38 4.34 -21.90
CA GLY A 78 1.18 4.63 -22.68
C GLY A 78 0.43 3.37 -23.14
N GLN A 79 -0.90 3.42 -23.11
CA GLN A 79 -1.78 2.34 -23.60
C GLN A 79 -1.77 2.30 -25.13
N ILE A 80 -1.69 1.09 -25.69
CA ILE A 80 -1.83 0.89 -27.14
C ILE A 80 -3.26 0.46 -27.42
N THR A 81 -3.92 1.16 -28.35
CA THR A 81 -5.28 0.87 -28.79
C THR A 81 -5.33 0.52 -30.28
N ASP A 82 -6.33 -0.26 -30.67
CA ASP A 82 -6.68 -0.46 -32.07
C ASP A 82 -7.29 0.82 -32.68
N ARG A 83 -7.54 0.82 -34.00
CA ARG A 83 -8.21 1.88 -34.76
C ARG A 83 -9.60 2.21 -34.22
N ASN A 84 -10.27 1.24 -33.61
CA ASN A 84 -11.57 1.40 -32.97
C ASN A 84 -11.48 1.83 -31.49
N GLY A 85 -10.27 2.10 -30.99
CA GLY A 85 -10.02 2.48 -29.59
C GLY A 85 -9.99 1.31 -28.59
N ALA A 86 -10.14 0.07 -29.06
CA ALA A 86 -10.08 -1.10 -28.19
C ALA A 86 -8.66 -1.30 -27.61
N PRO A 87 -8.51 -1.59 -26.31
CA PRO A 87 -7.21 -1.78 -25.69
C PRO A 87 -6.51 -3.04 -26.19
N LEU A 88 -5.28 -2.90 -26.70
CA LEU A 88 -4.43 -4.02 -27.09
C LEU A 88 -3.32 -4.30 -26.07
N ALA A 89 -2.79 -3.25 -25.42
CA ALA A 89 -1.81 -3.39 -24.35
C ALA A 89 -2.11 -2.39 -23.23
N GLN A 90 -2.25 -2.90 -22.02
CA GLN A 90 -2.54 -2.12 -20.81
C GLN A 90 -1.52 -2.41 -19.72
N ASN A 91 -1.31 -1.43 -18.85
CA ASN A 91 -0.50 -1.61 -17.67
C ASN A 91 -1.35 -2.22 -16.56
N ARG A 92 -0.77 -3.14 -15.80
CA ARG A 92 -1.35 -3.65 -14.56
C ARG A 92 -0.32 -3.52 -13.45
N LEU A 93 -0.78 -3.11 -12.28
CA LEU A 93 0.05 -3.09 -11.08
C LEU A 93 0.28 -4.52 -10.57
N SER A 94 1.54 -4.85 -10.31
CA SER A 94 1.93 -6.07 -9.61
C SER A 94 2.72 -5.73 -8.36
N TYR A 95 2.49 -6.49 -7.30
CA TYR A 95 3.25 -6.39 -6.06
C TYR A 95 4.20 -7.59 -5.98
N ASN A 96 5.45 -7.33 -5.62
CA ASN A 96 6.45 -8.36 -5.43
C ASN A 96 6.86 -8.38 -3.97
N LEU A 97 7.00 -9.58 -3.40
CA LEU A 97 7.50 -9.75 -2.05
C LEU A 97 9.02 -9.81 -2.06
N ALA A 98 9.65 -9.01 -1.20
CA ALA A 98 11.08 -8.96 -1.04
C ALA A 98 11.50 -8.95 0.44
N VAL A 99 12.69 -9.47 0.72
CA VAL A 99 13.32 -9.47 2.03
C VAL A 99 14.38 -8.38 2.07
N THR A 100 14.29 -7.47 3.03
CA THR A 100 15.31 -6.46 3.28
C THR A 100 16.29 -6.96 4.34
N PHE A 101 17.58 -6.82 4.06
CA PHE A 101 18.64 -7.11 5.03
C PHE A 101 18.78 -5.94 6.00
N PRO A 102 19.03 -6.20 7.29
CA PRO A 102 19.24 -5.14 8.25
C PRO A 102 20.54 -4.39 7.94
N THR A 103 20.50 -3.07 8.09
CA THR A 103 21.66 -2.20 8.03
C THR A 103 22.15 -1.93 9.45
N PRO A 104 23.46 -2.00 9.72
CA PRO A 104 24.58 -2.22 8.79
C PRO A 104 24.76 -3.70 8.34
N LEU A 105 25.31 -3.90 7.12
CA LEU A 105 25.46 -5.21 6.47
C LEU A 105 26.61 -6.05 7.05
N ASN A 106 26.47 -6.46 8.30
CA ASN A 106 27.55 -7.07 9.08
C ASN A 106 27.44 -8.60 9.19
N PHE A 107 26.46 -9.21 8.52
CA PHE A 107 26.26 -10.66 8.60
C PHE A 107 27.36 -11.42 7.90
N SER A 108 27.81 -12.51 8.52
CA SER A 108 28.57 -13.56 7.84
C SER A 108 27.68 -14.26 6.80
N ASP A 109 28.29 -14.96 5.84
CA ASP A 109 27.53 -15.68 4.81
C ASP A 109 26.51 -16.68 5.42
N ALA A 110 26.89 -17.37 6.49
CA ALA A 110 26.01 -18.30 7.20
C ALA A 110 24.85 -17.57 7.91
N GLN A 111 25.10 -16.40 8.47
CA GLN A 111 24.07 -15.56 9.09
C GLN A 111 23.12 -14.98 8.04
N ALA A 112 23.64 -14.52 6.91
CA ALA A 112 22.83 -14.01 5.80
C ALA A 112 21.91 -15.10 5.22
N LEU A 113 22.43 -16.32 5.05
CA LEU A 113 21.65 -17.47 4.60
C LEU A 113 20.56 -17.84 5.61
N SER A 114 20.92 -18.02 6.88
CA SER A 114 19.94 -18.41 7.92
C SER A 114 18.84 -17.36 8.09
N TYR A 115 19.20 -16.07 8.12
CA TYR A 115 18.23 -14.97 8.16
C TYR A 115 17.28 -15.00 6.96
N THR A 116 17.81 -15.14 5.75
CA THR A 116 16.98 -15.14 4.54
C THR A 116 16.08 -16.36 4.51
N ARG A 117 16.57 -17.54 4.90
CA ARG A 117 15.79 -18.78 4.95
C ARG A 117 14.65 -18.69 5.96
N GLN A 118 14.93 -18.15 7.15
CA GLN A 118 13.89 -17.88 8.14
C GLN A 118 12.80 -16.98 7.57
N LYS A 119 13.17 -15.88 6.90
CA LYS A 119 12.21 -14.94 6.31
C LYS A 119 11.42 -15.55 5.15
N ILE A 120 12.06 -16.38 4.33
CA ILE A 120 11.39 -17.14 3.27
C ILE A 120 10.36 -18.12 3.85
N ASP A 121 10.69 -18.79 4.95
CA ASP A 121 9.79 -19.74 5.60
C ASP A 121 8.63 -19.03 6.29
N GLU A 122 8.86 -17.89 6.95
CA GLU A 122 7.82 -17.01 7.50
C GLU A 122 6.87 -16.53 6.38
N ALA A 123 7.42 -15.98 5.30
CA ALA A 123 6.65 -15.55 4.13
C ALA A 123 5.87 -16.70 3.48
N GLY A 124 6.48 -17.89 3.39
CA GLY A 124 5.85 -19.08 2.83
C GLY A 124 4.65 -19.55 3.65
N LYS A 125 4.68 -19.37 4.98
CA LYS A 125 3.53 -19.66 5.86
C LYS A 125 2.40 -18.64 5.68
N LEU A 126 2.73 -17.36 5.50
CA LEU A 126 1.73 -16.30 5.29
C LEU A 126 1.00 -16.46 3.95
N ILE A 127 1.76 -16.70 2.87
CA ILE A 127 1.24 -16.79 1.50
C ILE A 127 0.67 -18.21 1.21
N GLY A 128 1.11 -19.24 1.93
CA GLY A 128 0.79 -20.63 1.63
C GLY A 128 1.55 -21.19 0.43
N ARG A 129 2.67 -20.57 0.02
CA ARG A 129 3.49 -20.97 -1.14
C ARG A 129 4.90 -21.37 -0.70
N ARG A 130 5.45 -22.42 -1.33
CA ARG A 130 6.85 -22.81 -1.11
C ARG A 130 7.77 -22.20 -2.17
N PHE A 131 8.78 -21.45 -1.71
CA PHE A 131 9.79 -20.84 -2.58
C PHE A 131 11.01 -21.73 -2.73
N ARG A 132 11.50 -21.90 -3.98
CA ARG A 132 12.72 -22.65 -4.29
C ARG A 132 13.79 -21.69 -4.81
N ILE A 133 14.55 -21.12 -3.90
CA ILE A 133 15.65 -20.21 -4.18
C ILE A 133 16.96 -20.91 -3.81
N SER A 134 18.01 -20.79 -4.62
CA SER A 134 19.33 -21.37 -4.32
C SER A 134 20.12 -20.50 -3.33
N ASP A 135 20.90 -21.14 -2.46
CA ASP A 135 21.74 -20.43 -1.48
C ASP A 135 22.76 -19.50 -2.16
N GLU A 136 23.31 -19.93 -3.30
CA GLU A 136 24.23 -19.12 -4.08
C GLU A 136 23.60 -17.81 -4.56
N THR A 137 22.31 -17.85 -4.94
CA THR A 137 21.60 -16.64 -5.38
C THR A 137 21.41 -15.66 -4.23
N ILE A 138 21.12 -16.16 -3.02
CA ILE A 138 20.99 -15.36 -1.81
C ILE A 138 22.32 -14.69 -1.48
N LEU A 139 23.41 -15.46 -1.41
CA LEU A 139 24.75 -14.94 -1.11
C LEU A 139 25.23 -13.93 -2.15
N ARG A 140 25.03 -14.23 -3.43
CA ARG A 140 25.37 -13.32 -4.53
C ARG A 140 24.61 -12.00 -4.43
N HIS A 141 23.33 -12.04 -4.06
CA HIS A 141 22.56 -10.82 -3.83
C HIS A 141 23.11 -10.04 -2.63
N TYR A 142 23.32 -10.69 -1.50
CA TYR A 142 23.80 -10.05 -0.27
C TYR A 142 25.14 -9.33 -0.48
N ARG A 143 26.11 -9.97 -1.15
CA ARG A 143 27.44 -9.39 -1.41
C ARG A 143 27.42 -8.25 -2.42
N ASN A 144 26.68 -8.39 -3.52
CA ASN A 144 26.73 -7.43 -4.61
C ASN A 144 25.76 -6.25 -4.41
N ARG A 145 24.66 -6.47 -3.69
CA ARG A 145 23.53 -5.53 -3.59
C ARG A 145 22.70 -5.69 -2.31
N GLY A 146 23.33 -6.00 -1.18
CA GLY A 146 22.62 -6.25 0.09
C GLY A 146 21.78 -5.09 0.64
N ILE A 147 21.98 -3.86 0.16
CA ILE A 147 21.14 -2.69 0.50
C ILE A 147 19.81 -2.72 -0.25
N MET A 148 19.77 -3.39 -1.42
CA MET A 148 18.54 -3.52 -2.19
C MET A 148 17.68 -4.65 -1.62
N PRO A 149 16.34 -4.54 -1.70
CA PRO A 149 15.47 -5.64 -1.31
C PRO A 149 15.71 -6.90 -2.16
N PHE A 150 15.78 -8.06 -1.50
CA PHE A 150 15.89 -9.36 -2.15
C PHE A 150 14.52 -9.91 -2.51
N GLU A 151 14.15 -9.84 -3.78
CA GLU A 151 12.88 -10.38 -4.27
C GLU A 151 12.80 -11.91 -4.11
N ILE A 152 11.74 -12.38 -3.44
CA ILE A 152 11.46 -13.80 -3.19
C ILE A 152 10.25 -14.31 -3.98
N ALA A 153 9.27 -13.45 -4.24
CA ALA A 153 8.04 -13.81 -4.93
C ALA A 153 7.58 -12.68 -5.86
N PRO A 154 7.60 -12.88 -7.19
CA PRO A 154 7.00 -11.94 -8.12
C PRO A 154 5.47 -12.13 -8.18
N ASN A 155 4.76 -11.04 -8.47
CA ASN A 155 3.33 -11.03 -8.83
C ASN A 155 2.41 -11.70 -7.79
N LEU A 156 2.30 -11.10 -6.61
CA LEU A 156 1.33 -11.48 -5.59
C LEU A 156 -0.10 -11.35 -6.13
N THR A 157 -0.94 -12.34 -5.81
CA THR A 157 -2.38 -12.22 -6.01
C THR A 157 -2.97 -11.22 -5.01
N PRO A 158 -4.15 -10.62 -5.29
CA PRO A 158 -4.78 -9.68 -4.36
C PRO A 158 -5.00 -10.29 -2.96
N GLN A 159 -5.39 -11.57 -2.89
CA GLN A 159 -5.59 -12.28 -1.63
C GLN A 159 -4.28 -12.44 -0.83
N GLU A 160 -3.19 -12.79 -1.50
CA GLU A 160 -1.86 -12.89 -0.86
C GLU A 160 -1.35 -11.51 -0.41
N TYR A 161 -1.64 -10.45 -1.16
CA TYR A 161 -1.26 -9.08 -0.80
C TYR A 161 -2.00 -8.60 0.45
N ASP A 162 -3.32 -8.78 0.50
CA ASP A 162 -4.13 -8.35 1.64
C ASP A 162 -3.73 -9.13 2.92
N GLY A 163 -3.43 -10.43 2.80
CA GLY A 163 -2.98 -11.25 3.93
C GLY A 163 -1.61 -10.91 4.51
N ILE A 164 -0.81 -10.06 3.85
CA ILE A 164 0.50 -9.59 4.35
C ILE A 164 0.39 -8.20 5.01
N LYS A 165 -0.67 -7.45 4.70
CA LYS A 165 -0.82 -6.05 5.10
C LYS A 165 -1.23 -5.88 6.57
N ASP A 166 -1.86 -6.91 7.14
CA ASP A 166 -2.38 -6.97 8.51
C ASP A 166 -1.44 -7.71 9.46
#